data_AF-A0A830CDQ6-F1
#
_entry.id   AF-A0A830CDQ6-F1
#
_cell.length_a   1.000
_cell.length_b   1.000
_cell.length_c   1.000
_cell.angle_alpha   90.00
_cell.angle_beta   90.00
_cell.angle_gamma   90.00
#
_symmetry.space_group_name_H-M   'P 1'
#
loop_
_entity.id
_entity.type
_entity.pdbx_description
1 polymer ?
#
loop_
_entity_poly.entity_id
_entity_poly.type
_entity_poly.pdbx_seq_one_letter_code
_entity_poly.pdbx_strand_id
1 'polypeptide(L)'
;MNQELVHRDQRDEHQLVLLSNSTVDQLSLIERSVNEQTRSNNLKEIEIGLTMEKLQLKKKKMELDSIANFLKRFKLSMGITKASFKADKFKTQAQETREVKLLTKCLDFLVAGLVVMLFSLGYGTYVYSHRRIIEATEACSPYTESKSWWMPKSMATFNTGLQLLKCQSQVLIRMLSGVIMIGAITAILIQRSCASQQAMPVTFIMLLLGFICGGAGKFCIDTLGGSGNLWLIYWEVLCVLHFLSNMCCSSLYIILNGPITVAERVERKPVFPYWMRRSIFFVTLLFIPLLCGFMPFAGPQEWFAHFQSLALDFLTLVEED
;
A
#
# COMPACT_ATOMS: atom_id res chain seq x y z
N MET A 1 -60.74 -33.28 131.03
CA MET A 1 -59.47 -33.21 130.29
C MET A 1 -59.57 -34.17 129.10
N ASN A 2 -59.98 -33.68 127.93
CA ASN A 2 -59.86 -34.34 126.60
C ASN A 2 -60.67 -33.56 125.54
N GLN A 3 -60.36 -32.27 125.36
CA GLN A 3 -60.98 -31.44 124.32
C GLN A 3 -59.92 -30.66 123.51
N GLU A 4 -58.68 -31.16 123.45
CA GLU A 4 -57.58 -30.56 122.68
C GLU A 4 -57.10 -31.40 121.48
N LEU A 5 -57.59 -32.62 121.30
CA LEU A 5 -57.05 -33.53 120.25
C LEU A 5 -57.82 -33.53 118.92
N VAL A 6 -59.04 -32.98 118.86
CA VAL A 6 -59.86 -32.98 117.62
C VAL A 6 -59.57 -31.78 116.73
N HIS A 7 -58.89 -30.75 117.24
CA HIS A 7 -58.65 -29.51 116.46
C HIS A 7 -57.37 -29.53 115.61
N ARG A 8 -56.53 -30.58 115.73
CA ARG A 8 -55.30 -30.75 114.92
C ARG A 8 -55.56 -31.49 113.60
N ASP A 9 -56.41 -32.50 113.61
CA ASP A 9 -56.65 -33.41 112.48
C ASP A 9 -57.33 -32.73 111.27
N GLN A 10 -58.27 -31.81 111.53
CA GLN A 10 -58.97 -31.06 110.47
C GLN A 10 -58.11 -29.95 109.82
N ARG A 11 -56.96 -29.62 110.42
CA ARG A 11 -56.00 -28.63 109.90
C ARG A 11 -55.01 -29.27 108.93
N ASP A 12 -54.69 -30.54 109.15
CA ASP A 12 -53.71 -31.28 108.35
C ASP A 12 -54.31 -31.76 107.01
N GLU A 13 -55.58 -32.18 106.94
CA GLU A 13 -56.25 -32.49 105.65
C GLU A 13 -56.51 -31.24 104.79
N HIS A 14 -56.91 -30.13 105.39
CA HIS A 14 -57.07 -28.86 104.67
C HIS A 14 -55.72 -28.30 104.18
N GLN A 15 -54.61 -28.53 104.90
CA GLN A 15 -53.27 -28.20 104.41
C GLN A 15 -52.83 -29.12 103.27
N LEU A 16 -53.11 -30.42 103.33
CA LEU A 16 -52.69 -31.39 102.29
C LEU A 16 -53.40 -31.17 100.94
N VAL A 17 -54.70 -30.83 100.97
CA VAL A 17 -55.49 -30.52 99.75
C VAL A 17 -55.11 -29.16 99.15
N LEU A 18 -54.78 -28.16 99.98
CA LEU A 18 -54.23 -26.88 99.51
C LEU A 18 -52.81 -27.00 98.94
N LEU A 19 -51.96 -27.84 99.53
CA LEU A 19 -50.61 -28.15 99.03
C LEU A 19 -50.67 -28.92 97.71
N SER A 20 -51.61 -29.86 97.55
CA SER A 20 -51.82 -30.61 96.30
C SER A 20 -52.38 -29.73 95.16
N ASN A 21 -53.34 -28.85 95.44
CA ASN A 21 -53.88 -27.95 94.41
C ASN A 21 -52.88 -26.86 94.01
N SER A 22 -52.10 -26.33 94.95
CA SER A 22 -51.06 -25.33 94.66
C SER A 22 -49.90 -25.90 93.82
N THR A 23 -49.54 -27.17 94.01
CA THR A 23 -48.43 -27.82 93.28
C THR A 23 -48.83 -28.22 91.87
N VAL A 24 -50.08 -28.65 91.66
CA VAL A 24 -50.64 -28.92 90.32
C VAL A 24 -50.80 -27.63 89.50
N ASP A 25 -51.20 -26.52 90.12
CA ASP A 25 -51.32 -25.22 89.42
C ASP A 25 -49.94 -24.60 89.08
N GLN A 26 -48.93 -24.80 89.93
CA GLN A 26 -47.55 -24.37 89.62
C GLN A 26 -46.95 -25.19 88.47
N LEU A 27 -47.19 -26.51 88.44
CA LEU A 27 -46.76 -27.37 87.34
C LEU A 27 -47.43 -26.99 86.01
N SER A 28 -48.72 -26.67 86.01
CA SER A 28 -49.45 -26.25 84.80
C SER A 28 -48.97 -24.89 84.26
N LEU A 29 -48.60 -23.96 85.13
CA LEU A 29 -48.00 -22.67 84.76
C LEU A 29 -46.60 -22.82 84.20
N ILE A 30 -45.77 -23.69 84.80
CA ILE A 30 -44.43 -24.01 84.30
C ILE A 30 -44.53 -24.71 82.94
N GLU A 31 -45.43 -25.68 82.79
CA GLU A 31 -45.66 -26.39 81.53
C GLU A 31 -46.12 -25.43 80.43
N ARG A 32 -47.04 -24.51 80.74
CA ARG A 32 -47.49 -23.47 79.81
C ARG A 32 -46.37 -22.51 79.43
N SER A 33 -45.56 -22.07 80.40
CA SER A 33 -44.38 -21.23 80.17
C SER A 33 -43.35 -21.92 79.27
N VAL A 34 -43.06 -23.19 79.52
CA VAL A 34 -42.12 -23.99 78.71
C VAL A 34 -42.68 -24.20 77.30
N ASN A 35 -43.99 -24.42 77.16
CA ASN A 35 -44.62 -24.58 75.85
C ASN A 35 -44.65 -23.26 75.04
N GLU A 36 -44.90 -22.13 75.70
CA GLU A 36 -44.82 -20.79 75.10
C GLU A 36 -43.36 -20.42 74.74
N GLN A 37 -42.39 -20.79 75.58
CA GLN A 37 -40.97 -20.61 75.30
C GLN A 37 -40.50 -21.50 74.14
N THR A 38 -40.97 -22.74 74.07
CA THR A 38 -40.70 -23.67 72.96
C THR A 38 -41.28 -23.12 71.65
N ARG A 39 -42.50 -22.59 71.68
CA ARG A 39 -43.12 -21.91 70.54
C ARG A 39 -42.36 -20.66 70.12
N SER A 40 -41.89 -19.84 71.08
CA SER A 40 -41.06 -18.67 70.80
C SER A 40 -39.72 -19.07 70.17
N ASN A 41 -39.09 -20.14 70.65
CA ASN A 41 -37.85 -20.67 70.11
C ASN A 41 -38.04 -21.22 68.69
N ASN A 42 -39.12 -21.95 68.41
CA ASN A 42 -39.46 -22.41 67.05
C ASN A 42 -39.69 -21.23 66.08
N LEU A 43 -40.36 -20.17 66.53
CA LEU A 43 -40.55 -18.97 65.72
C LEU A 43 -39.22 -18.26 65.42
N LYS A 44 -38.32 -18.19 66.39
CA LYS A 44 -36.96 -17.66 66.19
C LYS A 44 -36.14 -18.53 65.23
N GLU A 45 -36.26 -19.85 65.29
CA GLU A 45 -35.59 -20.76 64.36
C GLU A 45 -36.06 -20.52 62.93
N ILE A 46 -37.38 -20.38 62.71
CA ILE A 46 -37.95 -20.03 61.41
C ILE A 46 -37.46 -18.65 60.94
N GLU A 47 -37.43 -17.64 61.83
CA GLU A 47 -36.93 -16.30 61.52
C GLU A 47 -35.45 -16.33 61.10
N ILE A 48 -34.62 -17.08 61.82
CA ILE A 48 -33.20 -17.28 61.48
C ILE A 48 -33.05 -18.03 60.14
N GLY A 49 -33.87 -19.05 59.88
CA GLY A 49 -33.89 -19.75 58.60
C GLY A 49 -34.23 -18.83 57.43
N LEU A 50 -35.26 -18.00 57.60
CA LEU A 50 -35.72 -17.05 56.58
C LEU A 50 -34.70 -15.94 56.31
N THR A 51 -34.01 -15.46 57.36
CA THR A 51 -32.90 -14.51 57.20
C THR A 51 -31.68 -15.14 56.53
N MET A 52 -31.38 -16.40 56.81
CA MET A 52 -30.31 -17.15 56.14
C MET A 52 -30.59 -17.33 54.65
N GLU A 53 -31.81 -17.74 54.27
CA GLU A 53 -32.21 -17.81 52.85
C GLU A 53 -32.13 -16.46 52.15
N LYS A 54 -32.57 -15.38 52.81
CA LYS A 54 -32.46 -14.02 52.28
C LYS A 54 -31.00 -13.62 52.03
N LEU A 55 -30.08 -13.99 52.92
CA LEU A 55 -28.64 -13.76 52.75
C LEU A 55 -28.08 -14.58 51.58
N GLN A 56 -28.48 -15.84 51.44
CA GLN A 56 -28.09 -16.67 50.29
C GLN A 56 -28.57 -16.10 48.95
N LEU A 57 -29.82 -15.63 48.89
CA LEU A 57 -30.35 -14.95 47.71
C LEU A 57 -29.57 -13.66 47.40
N LYS A 58 -29.23 -12.88 48.44
CA LYS A 58 -28.42 -11.67 48.27
C LYS A 58 -27.01 -12.00 47.75
N LYS A 59 -26.38 -13.06 48.26
CA LYS A 59 -25.07 -13.54 47.78
C LYS A 59 -25.12 -13.95 46.30
N LYS A 60 -26.09 -14.81 45.93
CA LYS A 60 -26.29 -15.23 44.53
C LYS A 60 -26.58 -14.04 43.61
N LYS A 61 -27.36 -13.06 44.07
CA LYS A 61 -27.63 -11.83 43.34
C LYS A 61 -26.34 -11.03 43.09
N MET A 62 -25.48 -10.87 44.10
CA MET A 62 -24.21 -10.16 43.94
C MET A 62 -23.25 -10.89 42.99
N GLU A 63 -23.18 -12.21 43.04
CA GLU A 63 -22.38 -13.01 42.10
C GLU A 63 -22.90 -12.85 40.67
N LEU A 64 -24.22 -12.89 40.47
CA LEU A 64 -24.84 -12.69 39.16
C LEU A 64 -24.58 -11.27 38.62
N ASP A 65 -24.66 -10.24 39.47
CA ASP A 65 -24.38 -8.85 39.10
C ASP A 65 -22.90 -8.63 38.76
N SER A 66 -22.00 -9.30 39.49
CA SER A 66 -20.56 -9.31 39.21
C SER A 66 -20.26 -9.93 37.83
N ILE A 67 -20.85 -11.10 37.55
CA ILE A 67 -20.75 -11.77 36.24
C ILE A 67 -21.32 -10.88 35.14
N ALA A 68 -22.49 -10.27 35.34
CA ALA A 68 -23.10 -9.37 34.38
C ALA A 68 -22.23 -8.13 34.09
N ASN A 69 -21.63 -7.54 35.13
CA ASN A 69 -20.70 -6.41 35.00
C ASN A 69 -19.42 -6.81 34.25
N PHE A 70 -18.86 -7.98 34.57
CA PHE A 70 -17.72 -8.54 33.84
C PHE A 70 -18.05 -8.73 32.36
N LEU A 71 -19.20 -9.32 32.04
CA LEU A 71 -19.66 -9.55 30.68
C LEU A 71 -19.86 -8.24 29.92
N LYS A 72 -20.40 -7.22 30.59
CA LYS A 72 -20.56 -5.86 30.02
C LYS A 72 -19.21 -5.22 29.71
N ARG A 73 -18.23 -5.34 30.61
CA ARG A 73 -16.85 -4.87 30.38
C ARG A 73 -16.17 -5.63 29.23
N PHE A 74 -16.33 -6.95 29.19
CA PHE A 74 -15.80 -7.78 28.10
C PHE A 74 -16.41 -7.41 26.74
N LYS A 75 -17.73 -7.21 26.69
CA LYS A 75 -18.44 -6.75 25.49
C LYS A 75 -17.96 -5.37 25.02
N LEU A 76 -17.72 -4.45 25.96
CA LEU A 76 -17.16 -3.13 25.65
C LEU A 76 -15.75 -3.25 25.06
N SER A 77 -14.87 -4.02 25.72
CA SER A 77 -13.50 -4.25 25.26
C SER A 77 -13.46 -4.88 23.87
N MET A 78 -14.27 -5.92 23.64
CA MET A 78 -14.39 -6.57 22.35
C MET A 78 -14.93 -5.63 21.27
N GLY A 79 -15.86 -4.74 21.63
CA GLY A 79 -16.34 -3.66 20.76
C GLY A 79 -15.24 -2.69 20.35
N ILE A 80 -14.39 -2.27 21.30
CA ILE A 80 -13.24 -1.39 21.05
C ILE A 80 -12.22 -2.09 20.13
N THR A 81 -11.84 -3.33 20.43
CA THR A 81 -10.90 -4.10 19.59
C THR A 81 -11.43 -4.35 18.19
N LYS A 82 -12.75 -4.61 18.04
CA LYS A 82 -13.38 -4.77 16.72
C LYS A 82 -13.35 -3.45 15.93
N ALA A 83 -13.57 -2.32 16.60
CA ALA A 83 -13.50 -1.00 15.97
C ALA A 83 -12.06 -0.65 15.54
N SER A 84 -11.06 -0.91 16.39
CA SER A 84 -9.65 -0.69 16.05
C SER A 84 -9.19 -1.57 14.90
N PHE A 85 -9.52 -2.88 14.93
CA PHE A 85 -9.20 -3.80 13.85
C PHE A 85 -9.84 -3.38 12.51
N LYS A 86 -11.09 -2.90 12.54
CA LYS A 86 -11.76 -2.39 11.34
C LYS A 86 -11.08 -1.12 10.81
N ALA A 87 -10.67 -0.21 11.70
CA ALA A 87 -9.94 1.00 11.34
C ALA A 87 -8.55 0.67 10.74
N ASP A 88 -7.82 -0.26 11.35
CA ASP A 88 -6.52 -0.72 10.84
C ASP A 88 -6.66 -1.40 9.47
N LYS A 89 -7.69 -2.25 9.29
CA LYS A 89 -8.00 -2.86 7.99
C LYS A 89 -8.34 -1.83 6.92
N PHE A 90 -9.10 -0.79 7.25
CA PHE A 90 -9.37 0.29 6.30
C PHE A 90 -8.11 1.11 5.99
N LYS A 91 -7.24 1.32 6.98
CA LYS A 91 -5.96 2.01 6.81
C LYS A 91 -5.04 1.23 5.88
N THR A 92 -4.88 -0.08 6.07
CA THR A 92 -4.07 -0.92 5.18
C THR A 92 -4.65 -0.95 3.77
N GLN A 93 -5.96 -1.18 3.62
CA GLN A 93 -6.62 -1.20 2.31
C GLN A 93 -6.51 0.15 1.58
N ALA A 94 -6.67 1.27 2.31
CA ALA A 94 -6.51 2.60 1.73
C ALA A 94 -5.06 2.88 1.32
N GLN A 95 -4.08 2.40 2.09
CA GLN A 95 -2.65 2.52 1.77
C GLN A 95 -2.30 1.70 0.54
N GLU A 96 -2.71 0.43 0.47
CA GLU A 96 -2.51 -0.44 -0.69
C GLU A 96 -3.10 0.18 -1.97
N THR A 97 -4.32 0.73 -1.89
CA THR A 97 -4.97 1.40 -3.03
C THR A 97 -4.18 2.63 -3.50
N ARG A 98 -3.56 3.36 -2.58
CA ARG A 98 -2.77 4.57 -2.88
C ARG A 98 -1.40 4.22 -3.47
N GLU A 99 -0.77 3.17 -2.96
CA GLU A 99 0.49 2.64 -3.50
C GLU A 99 0.30 2.13 -4.93
N VAL A 100 -0.77 1.37 -5.20
CA VAL A 100 -1.13 0.93 -6.56
C VAL A 100 -1.34 2.13 -7.48
N LYS A 101 -2.07 3.17 -7.04
CA LYS A 101 -2.24 4.40 -7.83
C LYS A 101 -0.93 5.11 -8.16
N LEU A 102 0.02 5.14 -7.22
CA LEU A 102 1.33 5.76 -7.44
C LEU A 102 2.14 4.96 -8.47
N LEU A 103 2.14 3.63 -8.37
CA LEU A 103 2.80 2.75 -9.33
C LEU A 103 2.21 2.90 -10.74
N THR A 104 0.89 2.93 -10.87
CA THR A 104 0.22 3.17 -12.16
C THR A 104 0.65 4.52 -12.75
N LYS A 105 0.70 5.58 -11.94
CA LYS A 105 1.17 6.90 -12.41
C LYS A 105 2.63 6.87 -12.85
N CYS A 106 3.50 6.20 -12.10
CA CYS A 106 4.90 6.03 -12.48
C CYS A 106 5.03 5.31 -13.84
N LEU A 107 4.17 4.32 -14.09
CA LEU A 107 4.10 3.61 -15.36
C LEU A 107 3.58 4.48 -16.51
N ASP A 108 2.54 5.29 -16.27
CA ASP A 108 2.05 6.26 -17.26
C ASP A 108 3.17 7.25 -17.66
N PHE A 109 3.94 7.73 -16.68
CA PHE A 109 5.10 8.60 -16.93
C PHE A 109 6.26 7.88 -17.62
N LEU A 110 6.48 6.60 -17.34
CA LEU A 110 7.45 5.78 -18.09
C LEU A 110 7.06 5.73 -19.57
N VAL A 111 5.80 5.39 -19.86
CA VAL A 111 5.27 5.31 -21.22
C VAL A 111 5.36 6.67 -21.92
N ALA A 112 4.92 7.74 -21.26
CA ALA A 112 5.04 9.10 -21.79
C ALA A 112 6.51 9.47 -22.07
N GLY A 113 7.41 9.13 -21.15
CA GLY A 113 8.85 9.32 -21.28
C GLY A 113 9.43 8.59 -22.49
N LEU A 114 9.05 7.33 -22.73
CA LEU A 114 9.48 6.57 -23.91
C LEU A 114 9.00 7.19 -25.21
N VAL A 115 7.77 7.72 -25.25
CA VAL A 115 7.24 8.44 -26.40
C VAL A 115 8.02 9.73 -26.65
N VAL A 116 8.25 10.53 -25.60
CA VAL A 116 9.06 11.76 -25.68
C VAL A 116 10.48 11.45 -26.18
N MET A 117 11.09 10.39 -25.64
CA MET A 117 12.40 9.91 -26.06
C MET A 117 12.42 9.56 -27.55
N LEU A 118 11.43 8.83 -28.06
CA LEU A 118 11.31 8.52 -29.49
C LEU A 118 11.26 9.77 -30.38
N PHE A 119 10.44 10.77 -30.01
CA PHE A 119 10.36 12.02 -30.76
C PHE A 119 11.68 12.79 -30.73
N SER A 120 12.31 12.90 -29.56
CA SER A 120 13.61 13.58 -29.42
C SER A 120 14.75 12.86 -30.15
N LEU A 121 14.77 11.51 -30.16
CA LEU A 121 15.71 10.72 -30.95
C LEU A 121 15.50 10.94 -32.46
N GLY A 122 14.25 10.96 -32.92
CA GLY A 122 13.92 11.23 -34.32
C GLY A 122 14.38 12.63 -34.74
N TYR A 123 14.11 13.64 -33.91
CA TYR A 123 14.55 15.00 -34.18
C TYR A 123 16.08 15.17 -34.10
N GLY A 124 16.72 14.58 -33.10
CA GLY A 124 18.19 14.57 -32.96
C GLY A 124 18.89 13.96 -34.17
N THR A 125 18.35 12.82 -34.62
CA THR A 125 18.80 12.16 -35.85
C THR A 125 18.63 13.07 -37.06
N TYR A 126 17.46 13.71 -37.21
CA TYR A 126 17.16 14.59 -38.34
C TYR A 126 18.10 15.80 -38.42
N VAL A 127 18.40 16.46 -37.30
CA VAL A 127 19.22 17.68 -37.28
C VAL A 127 20.72 17.37 -37.42
N TYR A 128 21.25 16.46 -36.60
CA TYR A 128 22.71 16.27 -36.48
C TYR A 128 23.26 15.05 -37.22
N SER A 129 22.42 14.05 -37.48
CA SER A 129 22.88 12.77 -38.06
C SER A 129 22.39 12.50 -39.47
N HIS A 130 21.36 13.20 -39.95
CA HIS A 130 20.76 12.96 -41.27
C HIS A 130 21.80 13.01 -42.39
N ARG A 131 22.73 13.96 -42.33
CA ARG A 131 23.84 14.05 -43.28
C ARG A 131 24.79 12.85 -43.21
N ARG A 132 25.12 12.36 -42.00
CA ARG A 132 26.00 11.20 -41.81
C ARG A 132 25.33 9.87 -42.17
N ILE A 133 24.03 9.75 -41.95
CA ILE A 133 23.23 8.59 -42.38
C ILE A 133 23.14 8.56 -43.90
N ILE A 134 22.96 9.73 -44.54
CA ILE A 134 23.02 9.85 -46.00
C ILE A 134 24.42 9.47 -46.50
N GLU A 135 25.50 10.02 -45.92
CA GLU A 135 26.88 9.70 -46.31
C GLU A 135 27.21 8.20 -46.13
N ALA A 136 26.75 7.57 -45.04
CA ALA A 136 26.91 6.12 -44.83
C ALA A 136 26.08 5.28 -45.81
N THR A 137 24.93 5.80 -46.24
CA THR A 137 24.05 5.18 -47.23
C THR A 137 24.60 5.36 -48.65
N GLU A 138 25.28 6.49 -48.92
CA GLU A 138 25.99 6.80 -50.15
C GLU A 138 27.32 6.04 -50.27
N ALA A 139 27.98 5.71 -49.16
CA ALA A 139 29.17 4.85 -49.14
C ALA A 139 28.88 3.41 -49.60
N CYS A 140 27.60 2.97 -49.61
CA CYS A 140 27.17 1.74 -50.28
C CYS A 140 27.18 1.85 -51.82
N SER A 141 27.54 3.01 -52.40
CA SER A 141 27.67 3.18 -53.86
C SER A 141 28.73 2.21 -54.43
N PRO A 142 28.42 1.48 -55.50
CA PRO A 142 29.30 0.43 -55.99
C PRO A 142 30.63 1.01 -56.49
N TYR A 143 31.74 0.54 -55.93
CA TYR A 143 33.03 0.61 -56.61
C TYR A 143 32.92 -0.24 -57.88
N THR A 144 33.05 0.39 -59.05
CA THR A 144 32.94 -0.25 -60.36
C THR A 144 34.14 -1.16 -60.61
N GLU A 145 34.25 -2.29 -59.91
CA GLU A 145 35.23 -3.33 -60.23
C GLU A 145 34.56 -4.68 -60.39
N SER A 146 34.07 -4.94 -61.59
CA SER A 146 34.25 -6.23 -62.25
C SER A 146 33.95 -6.09 -63.74
N LYS A 147 34.97 -5.75 -64.53
CA LYS A 147 34.93 -5.96 -65.98
C LYS A 147 35.20 -7.45 -66.26
N SER A 148 34.22 -8.32 -66.01
CA SER A 148 34.26 -9.68 -66.58
C SER A 148 33.77 -9.60 -68.03
N TRP A 149 34.64 -9.96 -68.98
CA TRP A 149 34.42 -9.79 -70.42
C TRP A 149 33.22 -10.57 -70.98
N TRP A 150 32.71 -11.57 -70.25
CA TRP A 150 31.64 -12.46 -70.71
C TRP A 150 30.24 -12.13 -70.19
N MET A 151 30.06 -11.11 -69.34
CA MET A 151 28.79 -10.86 -68.66
C MET A 151 27.92 -9.84 -69.44
N PRO A 152 26.66 -10.18 -69.82
CA PRO A 152 25.79 -9.25 -70.54
C PRO A 152 25.49 -8.00 -69.72
N LYS A 153 25.53 -6.81 -70.35
CA LYS A 153 25.34 -5.52 -69.67
C LYS A 153 24.04 -5.44 -68.86
N SER A 154 22.96 -6.09 -69.28
CA SER A 154 21.69 -6.09 -68.56
C SER A 154 21.75 -6.80 -67.20
N MET A 155 22.43 -7.95 -67.12
CA MET A 155 22.53 -8.72 -65.86
C MET A 155 23.53 -8.11 -64.87
N ALA A 156 24.56 -7.41 -65.37
CA ALA A 156 25.47 -6.65 -64.52
C ALA A 156 24.72 -5.53 -63.77
N THR A 157 23.90 -4.73 -64.46
CA THR A 157 23.17 -3.61 -63.85
C THR A 157 22.15 -4.05 -62.79
N PHE A 158 21.43 -5.16 -63.02
CA PHE A 158 20.48 -5.71 -62.05
C PHE A 158 21.15 -6.32 -60.81
N ASN A 159 22.26 -7.04 -60.97
CA ASN A 159 22.97 -7.64 -59.84
C ASN A 159 23.64 -6.55 -58.97
N THR A 160 24.23 -5.53 -59.59
CA THR A 160 24.81 -4.38 -58.89
C THR A 160 23.73 -3.53 -58.21
N GLY A 161 22.59 -3.30 -58.86
CA GLY A 161 21.45 -2.60 -58.27
C GLY A 161 20.82 -3.35 -57.10
N LEU A 162 20.71 -4.69 -57.18
CA LEU A 162 20.20 -5.52 -56.09
C LEU A 162 21.17 -5.57 -54.91
N GLN A 163 22.49 -5.58 -55.15
CA GLN A 163 23.50 -5.49 -54.09
C GLN A 163 23.49 -4.11 -53.40
N LEU A 164 23.31 -3.03 -54.16
CA LEU A 164 23.11 -1.67 -53.62
C LEU A 164 21.85 -1.60 -52.75
N LEU A 165 20.71 -2.11 -53.25
CA LEU A 165 19.47 -2.18 -52.50
C LEU A 165 19.59 -3.06 -51.26
N LYS A 166 20.33 -4.18 -51.31
CA LYS A 166 20.65 -5.01 -50.13
C LYS A 166 21.50 -4.26 -49.10
N CYS A 167 22.52 -3.52 -49.53
CA CYS A 167 23.37 -2.72 -48.63
C CYS A 167 22.55 -1.63 -47.94
N GLN A 168 21.78 -0.86 -48.70
CA GLN A 168 20.95 0.21 -48.15
C GLN A 168 19.79 -0.29 -47.28
N SER A 169 19.10 -1.36 -47.70
CA SER A 169 18.05 -1.98 -46.87
C SER A 169 18.61 -2.57 -45.59
N GLN A 170 19.81 -3.17 -45.60
CA GLN A 170 20.44 -3.70 -44.40
C GLN A 170 20.81 -2.60 -43.40
N VAL A 171 21.28 -1.45 -43.87
CA VAL A 171 21.57 -0.28 -43.02
C VAL A 171 20.27 0.31 -42.47
N LEU A 172 19.27 0.57 -43.31
CA LEU A 172 17.97 1.12 -42.87
C LEU A 172 17.22 0.18 -41.93
N ILE A 173 17.21 -1.12 -42.17
CA ILE A 173 16.59 -2.12 -41.28
C ILE A 173 17.28 -2.14 -39.93
N ARG A 174 18.62 -2.01 -39.88
CA ARG A 174 19.36 -1.93 -38.61
C ARG A 174 18.98 -0.69 -37.80
N MET A 175 18.85 0.47 -38.45
CA MET A 175 18.40 1.71 -37.79
C MET A 175 16.94 1.62 -37.30
N LEU A 176 16.03 1.16 -38.17
CA LEU A 176 14.61 1.06 -37.85
C LEU A 176 14.33 0.01 -36.78
N SER A 177 15.16 -1.02 -36.65
CA SER A 177 14.97 -2.09 -35.67
C SER A 177 14.95 -1.60 -34.22
N GLY A 178 15.79 -0.62 -33.86
CA GLY A 178 15.80 -0.02 -32.52
C GLY A 178 14.57 0.83 -32.24
N VAL A 179 14.14 1.63 -33.23
CA VAL A 179 12.92 2.46 -33.11
C VAL A 179 11.67 1.58 -33.01
N ILE A 180 11.58 0.54 -33.84
CA ILE A 180 10.49 -0.45 -33.80
C ILE A 180 10.49 -1.19 -32.45
N MET A 181 11.65 -1.51 -31.90
CA MET A 181 11.76 -2.16 -30.59
C MET A 181 11.24 -1.26 -29.46
N ILE A 182 11.66 0.00 -29.40
CA ILE A 182 11.18 0.96 -28.39
C ILE A 182 9.67 1.19 -28.55
N GLY A 183 9.18 1.30 -29.79
CA GLY A 183 7.74 1.40 -30.10
C GLY A 183 6.95 0.17 -29.65
N ALA A 184 7.45 -1.04 -29.93
CA ALA A 184 6.84 -2.30 -29.51
C ALA A 184 6.78 -2.42 -27.99
N ILE A 185 7.86 -2.05 -27.28
CA ILE A 185 7.87 -2.03 -25.81
C ILE A 185 6.84 -1.04 -25.27
N THR A 186 6.77 0.17 -25.83
CA THR A 186 5.77 1.17 -25.47
C THR A 186 4.35 0.63 -25.67
N ALA A 187 4.08 -0.03 -26.80
CA ALA A 187 2.79 -0.65 -27.08
C ALA A 187 2.47 -1.81 -26.11
N ILE A 188 3.44 -2.67 -25.78
CA ILE A 188 3.28 -3.75 -24.80
C ILE A 188 2.97 -3.18 -23.41
N LEU A 189 3.66 -2.11 -23.00
CA LEU A 189 3.41 -1.43 -21.74
C LEU A 189 2.01 -0.80 -21.70
N ILE A 190 1.56 -0.17 -22.79
CA ILE A 190 0.21 0.40 -22.92
C ILE A 190 -0.85 -0.70 -22.88
N GLN A 191 -0.73 -1.74 -23.71
CA GLN A 191 -1.67 -2.85 -23.77
C GLN A 191 -1.86 -3.50 -22.39
N ARG A 192 -0.76 -3.63 -21.65
CA ARG A 192 -0.79 -4.24 -20.33
C ARG A 192 -1.34 -3.30 -19.25
N SER A 193 -1.12 -1.99 -19.37
CA SER A 193 -1.76 -0.98 -18.51
C SER A 193 -3.29 -1.00 -18.67
N CYS A 194 -3.79 -1.23 -19.89
CA CYS A 194 -5.23 -1.33 -20.17
C CYS A 194 -5.85 -2.68 -19.76
N ALA A 195 -5.11 -3.78 -19.82
CA ALA A 195 -5.66 -5.14 -19.65
C ALA A 195 -5.59 -5.70 -18.22
N SER A 196 -4.71 -5.18 -17.35
CA SER A 196 -4.41 -5.76 -16.04
C SER A 196 -4.54 -4.72 -14.92
N GLN A 197 -5.54 -4.88 -14.03
CA GLN A 197 -5.61 -4.13 -12.76
C GLN A 197 -4.52 -4.54 -11.75
N GLN A 198 -3.65 -5.49 -12.11
CA GLN A 198 -2.60 -6.03 -11.25
C GLN A 198 -1.24 -5.44 -11.64
N ALA A 199 -0.50 -4.96 -10.64
CA ALA A 199 0.83 -4.38 -10.81
C ALA A 199 1.77 -5.37 -11.52
N MET A 200 2.55 -4.88 -12.49
CA MET A 200 3.51 -5.72 -13.22
C MET A 200 4.54 -6.33 -12.26
N PRO A 201 5.00 -7.58 -12.52
CA PRO A 201 6.18 -8.09 -11.84
C PRO A 201 7.37 -7.21 -12.19
N VAL A 202 8.00 -6.62 -11.17
CA VAL A 202 9.15 -5.71 -11.31
C VAL A 202 10.31 -6.36 -12.10
N THR A 203 10.42 -7.69 -12.02
CA THR A 203 11.39 -8.49 -12.77
C THR A 203 11.21 -8.42 -14.28
N PHE A 204 9.97 -8.35 -14.76
CA PHE A 204 9.67 -8.28 -16.19
C PHE A 204 10.10 -6.92 -16.78
N ILE A 205 9.84 -5.83 -16.05
CA ILE A 205 10.26 -4.49 -16.47
C ILE A 205 11.79 -4.41 -16.51
N MET A 206 12.48 -4.91 -15.48
CA MET A 206 13.95 -4.86 -15.44
C MET A 206 14.62 -5.67 -16.55
N LEU A 207 14.10 -6.88 -16.83
CA LEU A 207 14.70 -7.74 -17.84
C LEU A 207 14.46 -7.22 -19.27
N LEU A 208 13.25 -6.69 -19.53
CA LEU A 208 12.87 -6.13 -20.82
C LEU A 208 13.55 -4.78 -21.08
N LEU A 209 13.44 -3.85 -20.13
CA LEU A 209 13.95 -2.48 -20.26
C LEU A 209 15.48 -2.41 -20.09
N GLY A 210 16.03 -3.17 -19.14
CA GLY A 210 17.47 -3.15 -18.86
C GLY A 210 18.29 -3.92 -19.89
N PHE A 211 18.12 -5.25 -19.94
CA PHE A 211 19.03 -6.11 -20.71
C PHE A 211 18.76 -6.08 -22.22
N ILE A 212 17.51 -6.33 -22.62
CA ILE A 212 17.15 -6.43 -24.04
C ILE A 212 17.17 -5.05 -24.71
N CYS A 213 16.50 -4.07 -24.11
CA CYS A 213 16.39 -2.75 -24.70
C CYS A 213 17.69 -1.93 -24.58
N GLY A 214 18.45 -2.06 -23.49
CA GLY A 214 19.72 -1.37 -23.32
C GLY A 214 20.75 -1.77 -24.38
N GLY A 215 20.93 -3.06 -24.63
CA GLY A 215 21.89 -3.55 -25.62
C GLY A 215 21.53 -3.15 -27.06
N ALA A 216 20.27 -3.34 -27.43
CA ALA A 216 19.80 -3.00 -28.78
C ALA A 216 19.71 -1.49 -29.02
N GLY A 217 19.29 -0.72 -28.02
CA GLY A 217 19.21 0.73 -28.11
C GLY A 217 20.58 1.37 -28.25
N LYS A 218 21.59 0.89 -27.51
CA LYS A 218 22.98 1.33 -27.70
C LYS A 218 23.44 1.14 -29.14
N PHE A 219 23.25 -0.07 -29.68
CA PHE A 219 23.63 -0.38 -31.06
C PHE A 219 22.89 0.51 -32.07
N CYS A 220 21.61 0.78 -31.84
CA CYS A 220 20.81 1.70 -32.66
C CYS A 220 21.42 3.11 -32.70
N ILE A 221 21.75 3.67 -31.53
CA ILE A 221 22.30 5.03 -31.43
C ILE A 221 23.69 5.14 -32.04
N ASP A 222 24.54 4.14 -31.80
CA ASP A 222 25.87 4.07 -32.43
C ASP A 222 25.76 4.01 -33.96
N THR A 223 24.75 3.29 -34.48
CA THR A 223 24.50 3.24 -35.92
C THR A 223 23.96 4.59 -36.42
N LEU A 224 23.05 5.23 -35.68
CA LEU A 224 22.53 6.56 -35.94
C LEU A 224 23.58 7.67 -35.76
N GLY A 225 24.88 7.37 -35.60
CA GLY A 225 25.95 8.36 -35.55
C GLY A 225 26.02 9.18 -34.25
N GLY A 226 25.26 8.78 -33.22
CA GLY A 226 25.36 9.33 -31.87
C GLY A 226 26.26 8.48 -30.96
N SER A 227 26.43 8.92 -29.72
CA SER A 227 27.14 8.17 -28.68
C SER A 227 26.22 7.18 -27.97
N GLY A 228 26.26 5.91 -28.36
CA GLY A 228 25.47 4.85 -27.72
C GLY A 228 25.88 4.57 -26.26
N ASN A 229 27.14 4.85 -25.89
CA ASN A 229 27.58 4.81 -24.49
C ASN A 229 26.87 5.86 -23.63
N LEU A 230 26.81 7.10 -24.12
CA LEU A 230 26.15 8.19 -23.40
C LEU A 230 24.65 7.93 -23.28
N TRP A 231 24.02 7.45 -24.36
CA TRP A 231 22.63 7.00 -24.33
C TRP A 231 22.40 5.91 -23.27
N LEU A 232 23.27 4.89 -23.23
CA LEU A 232 23.15 3.77 -22.30
C LEU A 232 23.21 4.24 -20.84
N ILE A 233 24.06 5.22 -20.51
CA ILE A 233 24.15 5.78 -19.15
C ILE A 233 22.82 6.44 -18.74
N TYR A 234 22.25 7.30 -19.60
CA TYR A 234 20.95 7.93 -19.31
C TYR A 234 19.82 6.91 -19.23
N TRP A 235 19.85 5.90 -20.10
CA TRP A 235 18.91 4.80 -20.11
C TRP A 235 18.99 3.95 -18.83
N GLU A 236 20.19 3.63 -18.36
CA GLU A 236 20.41 2.91 -17.10
C GLU A 236 19.93 3.72 -15.90
N VAL A 237 20.19 5.03 -15.87
CA VAL A 237 19.67 5.93 -14.82
C VAL A 237 18.15 5.92 -14.82
N LEU A 238 17.50 5.98 -15.99
CA LEU A 238 16.05 5.86 -16.12
C LEU A 238 15.55 4.52 -15.57
N CYS A 239 16.20 3.41 -15.95
CA CYS A 239 15.84 2.07 -15.49
C CYS A 239 15.98 1.93 -13.97
N VAL A 240 17.07 2.40 -13.39
CA VAL A 240 17.31 2.38 -11.93
C VAL A 240 16.30 3.26 -11.19
N LEU A 241 15.99 4.44 -11.71
CA LEU A 241 14.99 5.33 -11.10
C LEU A 241 13.61 4.66 -11.06
N HIS A 242 13.18 4.02 -12.15
CA HIS A 242 11.92 3.27 -12.18
C HIS A 242 11.98 2.03 -11.29
N PHE A 243 13.11 1.32 -11.23
CA PHE A 243 13.28 0.18 -10.33
C PHE A 243 13.15 0.57 -8.86
N LEU A 244 13.87 1.61 -8.44
CA LEU A 244 13.76 2.18 -7.09
C LEU A 244 12.33 2.66 -6.80
N SER A 245 11.67 3.21 -7.81
CA SER A 245 10.26 3.62 -7.73
C SER A 245 9.30 2.48 -7.42
N ASN A 246 9.57 1.31 -8.00
CA ASN A 246 8.76 0.12 -7.81
C ASN A 246 9.13 -0.63 -6.52
N MET A 247 10.42 -0.81 -6.22
CA MET A 247 10.90 -1.54 -5.04
C MET A 247 10.63 -0.78 -3.73
N CYS A 248 10.84 0.53 -3.73
CA CYS A 248 10.70 1.36 -2.54
C CYS A 248 9.40 2.17 -2.55
N CYS A 249 8.34 1.67 -3.18
CA CYS A 249 7.08 2.40 -3.38
C CYS A 249 6.51 2.96 -2.06
N SER A 250 6.46 2.18 -0.98
CA SER A 250 5.97 2.64 0.33
C SER A 250 6.84 3.76 0.92
N SER A 251 8.17 3.66 0.78
CA SER A 251 9.11 4.70 1.26
C SER A 251 8.98 5.97 0.43
N LEU A 252 8.89 5.83 -0.90
CA LEU A 252 8.67 6.95 -1.80
C LEU A 252 7.32 7.61 -1.57
N TYR A 253 6.28 6.84 -1.31
CA TYR A 253 4.97 7.39 -0.96
C TYR A 253 5.05 8.29 0.29
N ILE A 254 5.80 7.87 1.32
CA ILE A 254 6.04 8.66 2.54
C ILE A 254 6.89 9.89 2.25
N ILE A 255 7.93 9.78 1.42
CA ILE A 255 8.80 10.91 1.04
C ILE A 255 8.03 11.95 0.22
N LEU A 256 7.17 11.50 -0.70
CA LEU A 256 6.43 12.35 -1.63
C LEU A 256 5.20 12.99 -0.98
N ASN A 257 4.42 12.22 -0.21
CA ASN A 257 3.16 12.68 0.37
C ASN A 257 3.26 13.06 1.86
N GLY A 258 4.37 12.74 2.53
CA GLY A 258 4.55 12.90 3.97
C GLY A 258 4.06 11.68 4.78
N PRO A 259 4.47 11.56 6.05
CA PRO A 259 3.99 10.50 6.92
C PRO A 259 2.48 10.62 7.17
N ILE A 260 1.73 9.54 6.97
CA ILE A 260 0.31 9.46 7.34
C ILE A 260 0.22 9.21 8.85
N THR A 261 0.63 10.18 9.67
CA THR A 261 0.46 10.12 11.13
C THR A 261 -0.79 10.87 11.52
N VAL A 262 -1.89 10.13 11.67
CA VAL A 262 -3.13 10.61 12.33
C VAL A 262 -2.92 10.74 13.85
N ALA A 263 -1.83 10.20 14.41
CA ALA A 263 -1.55 10.28 15.83
C ALA A 263 -0.04 10.25 16.12
N GLU A 264 0.69 11.31 15.76
CA GLU A 264 1.80 11.75 16.61
C GLU A 264 2.18 13.18 16.25
N ARG A 265 2.05 14.06 17.23
CA ARG A 265 2.35 15.49 17.16
C ARG A 265 3.87 15.72 17.22
N VAL A 266 4.62 15.08 16.32
CA VAL A 266 6.03 15.41 16.13
C VAL A 266 6.09 16.39 14.96
N GLU A 267 6.18 17.68 15.29
CA GLU A 267 6.38 18.78 14.34
C GLU A 267 7.76 18.69 13.67
N ARG A 268 8.02 17.65 12.88
CA ARG A 268 9.09 17.72 11.88
C ARG A 268 8.54 18.52 10.73
N LYS A 269 8.74 19.84 10.77
CA LYS A 269 8.49 20.73 9.62
C LYS A 269 9.30 20.19 8.44
N PRO A 270 8.66 19.64 7.39
CA PRO A 270 9.40 19.20 6.22
C PRO A 270 10.01 20.43 5.54
N VAL A 271 11.31 20.38 5.24
CA VAL A 271 12.07 21.50 4.63
C VAL A 271 11.45 21.95 3.30
N PHE A 272 10.83 21.02 2.56
CA PHE A 272 10.20 21.29 1.28
C PHE A 272 8.68 21.06 1.29
N PRO A 273 7.89 21.96 0.68
CA PRO A 273 6.46 21.79 0.56
C PRO A 273 6.12 20.53 -0.26
N TYR A 274 4.98 19.92 0.07
CA TYR A 274 4.48 18.70 -0.57
C TYR A 274 4.44 18.79 -2.10
N TRP A 275 3.92 19.89 -2.64
CA TRP A 275 3.79 20.10 -4.08
C TRP A 275 5.15 20.10 -4.81
N MET A 276 6.17 20.72 -4.21
CA MET A 276 7.49 20.82 -4.80
C MET A 276 8.18 19.46 -4.89
N ARG A 277 8.14 18.64 -3.82
CA ARG A 277 8.71 17.27 -3.83
C ARG A 277 8.10 16.40 -4.92
N ARG A 278 6.78 16.48 -5.06
CA ARG A 278 6.02 15.74 -6.06
C ARG A 278 6.35 16.21 -7.48
N SER A 279 6.39 17.52 -7.71
CA SER A 279 6.74 18.09 -9.01
C SER A 279 8.16 17.73 -9.43
N ILE A 280 9.16 17.85 -8.53
CA ILE A 280 10.56 17.49 -8.84
C ILE A 280 10.67 16.03 -9.29
N PHE A 281 10.00 15.12 -8.60
CA PHE A 281 10.04 13.69 -8.96
C PHE A 281 9.46 13.42 -10.35
N PHE A 282 8.26 13.93 -10.64
CA PHE A 282 7.63 13.70 -11.94
C PHE A 282 8.30 14.47 -13.09
N VAL A 283 8.84 15.66 -12.84
CA VAL A 283 9.64 16.40 -13.82
C VAL A 283 10.92 15.64 -14.13
N THR A 284 11.61 15.11 -13.12
CA THR A 284 12.81 14.28 -13.31
C THR A 284 12.52 13.06 -14.17
N LEU A 285 11.39 12.38 -13.92
CA LEU A 285 10.94 11.21 -14.69
C LEU A 285 10.69 11.53 -16.18
N LEU A 286 10.30 12.76 -16.52
CA LEU A 286 10.06 13.18 -17.90
C LEU A 286 11.29 13.82 -18.56
N PHE A 287 12.14 14.46 -17.76
CA PHE A 287 13.35 15.13 -18.21
C PHE A 287 14.47 14.14 -18.56
N ILE A 288 14.63 13.04 -17.81
CA ILE A 288 15.65 12.03 -18.11
C ILE A 288 15.44 11.40 -19.50
N PRO A 289 14.22 10.95 -19.90
CA PRO A 289 13.96 10.46 -21.26
C PRO A 289 14.21 11.51 -22.35
N LEU A 290 13.95 12.78 -22.06
CA LEU A 290 14.26 13.89 -22.97
C LEU A 290 15.77 14.01 -23.20
N LEU A 291 16.56 14.03 -22.11
CA LEU A 291 18.02 14.04 -22.19
C LEU A 291 18.57 12.82 -22.91
N CYS A 292 17.98 11.64 -22.65
CA CYS A 292 18.32 10.39 -23.30
C CYS A 292 18.18 10.48 -24.83
N GLY A 293 17.22 11.25 -25.35
CA GLY A 293 17.06 11.40 -26.79
C GLY A 293 17.95 12.46 -27.45
N PHE A 294 18.30 13.54 -26.73
CA PHE A 294 19.09 14.65 -27.30
C PHE A 294 20.60 14.53 -27.09
N MET A 295 21.02 14.19 -25.87
CA MET A 295 22.44 14.18 -25.48
C MET A 295 23.33 13.23 -26.28
N PRO A 296 22.86 12.09 -26.83
CA PRO A 296 23.72 11.23 -27.63
C PRO A 296 24.25 11.88 -28.91
N PHE A 297 23.58 12.89 -29.46
CA PHE A 297 23.93 13.46 -30.76
C PHE A 297 24.76 14.74 -30.67
N ALA A 298 24.49 15.57 -29.67
CA ALA A 298 25.12 16.88 -29.51
C ALA A 298 25.12 17.30 -28.04
N GLY A 299 26.06 18.17 -27.67
CA GLY A 299 26.21 18.66 -26.31
C GLY A 299 25.07 19.63 -25.91
N PRO A 300 24.92 19.92 -24.60
CA PRO A 300 23.91 20.87 -24.12
C PRO A 300 24.04 22.25 -24.76
N GLN A 301 25.27 22.72 -24.96
CA GLN A 301 25.57 24.03 -25.53
C GLN A 301 25.19 24.11 -27.02
N GLU A 302 25.44 23.05 -27.78
CA GLU A 302 25.12 22.96 -29.21
C GLU A 302 23.60 22.93 -29.41
N TRP A 303 22.89 22.14 -28.59
CA TRP A 303 21.43 22.15 -28.58
C TRP A 303 20.85 23.52 -28.21
N PHE A 304 21.41 24.17 -27.19
CA PHE A 304 20.96 25.50 -26.78
C PHE A 304 21.15 26.53 -27.90
N ALA A 305 22.30 26.52 -28.57
CA ALA A 305 22.56 27.39 -29.71
C ALA A 305 21.58 27.14 -30.87
N HIS A 306 21.31 25.88 -31.20
CA HIS A 306 20.34 25.50 -32.25
C HIS A 306 18.92 25.95 -31.93
N PHE A 307 18.45 25.77 -30.70
CA PHE A 307 17.12 26.25 -30.32
C PHE A 307 17.05 27.78 -30.25
N GLN A 308 18.13 28.44 -29.85
CA GLN A 308 18.21 29.90 -29.83
C GLN A 308 18.16 30.48 -31.24
N SER A 309 18.87 29.89 -32.21
CA SER A 309 18.80 30.34 -33.61
C SER A 309 17.40 30.11 -34.19
N LEU A 310 16.79 28.95 -33.93
CA LEU A 310 15.43 28.65 -34.39
C LEU A 310 14.38 29.63 -33.84
N ALA A 311 14.54 30.04 -32.57
CA ALA A 311 13.65 31.01 -31.93
C ALA A 311 13.83 32.43 -32.50
N LEU A 312 15.07 32.82 -32.81
CA LEU A 312 15.38 34.08 -33.48
C LEU A 312 14.77 34.12 -34.88
N ASP A 313 14.94 33.06 -35.68
CA ASP A 313 14.38 32.96 -37.03
C ASP A 313 12.84 33.05 -37.01
N PHE A 314 12.21 32.42 -36.01
CA PHE A 314 10.76 32.51 -35.84
C PHE A 314 10.30 33.92 -35.46
N LEU A 315 11.04 34.61 -34.58
CA LEU A 315 10.73 35.99 -34.20
C LEU A 315 10.88 36.96 -35.38
N THR A 316 11.90 36.81 -36.20
CA THR A 316 12.10 37.65 -37.39
C THR A 316 11.02 37.45 -38.44
N LEU A 317 10.50 36.22 -38.59
CA LEU A 317 9.38 35.94 -39.50
C LEU A 317 8.06 36.57 -39.02
N VAL A 318 7.86 36.70 -37.70
CA VAL A 318 6.67 37.34 -37.13
C VAL A 318 6.73 38.87 -37.20
N GLU A 319 7.92 39.47 -37.35
CA GLU A 319 8.08 40.92 -37.56
C GLU A 319 7.92 41.36 -39.03
N GLU A 320 7.95 40.43 -39.99
CA GLU A 320 7.77 40.71 -41.42
C GLU A 320 6.32 40.56 -41.94
N ASP A 321 5.40 40.01 -41.14
CA ASP A 321 3.95 39.90 -41.41
C ASP A 321 3.13 40.98 -40.66
#